data_AF-A0A0F5JM74-F1
#
_entry.id   AF-A0A0F5JM74-F1
#
_cell.length_a   1.000
_cell.length_b   1.000
_cell.length_c   1.000
_cell.angle_alpha   90.00
_cell.angle_beta   90.00
_cell.angle_gamma   90.00
#
_symmetry.space_group_name_H-M   'P 1'
#
loop_
_entity.id
_entity.type
_entity.pdbx_description
1 polymer ?
#
loop_
_entity_poly.entity_id
_entity_poly.type
_entity_poly.pdbx_seq_one_letter_code
_entity_poly.pdbx_strand_id
1 'polypeptide(L)'
;MRHNKKFNHLGRTNTHREAMLSNMASSLIKHKRIFTTTAKAKALRKFVEPLITKCKEDTTHSRRIVFSTLQDKNAVTELFKEVAQKIGDRPGGYTRIIKTGNRLGDNAAMCFIELVDYNENMLKDTTAKKATKTRRSRKKSTAAETAPVAEAPVAETTEEKAAE
;
A
#
# COMPACT_ATOMS: atom_id res chain seq x y z
N MET A 1 31.65 -16.06 10.33
CA MET A 1 30.22 -16.23 9.99
C MET A 1 29.41 -15.00 10.38
N ARG A 2 28.27 -14.72 9.72
CA ARG A 2 27.38 -13.57 10.02
C ARG A 2 26.10 -14.01 10.75
N HIS A 3 26.23 -14.79 11.82
CA HIS A 3 25.08 -15.27 12.59
C HIS A 3 24.27 -14.11 13.19
N ASN A 4 22.94 -14.23 13.19
CA ASN A 4 21.99 -13.24 13.73
C ASN A 4 22.06 -11.81 13.14
N LYS A 5 22.75 -11.62 12.01
CA LYS A 5 22.91 -10.30 11.38
C LYS A 5 21.69 -9.93 10.51
N LYS A 6 20.64 -9.41 11.15
CA LYS A 6 19.31 -9.14 10.54
C LYS A 6 19.17 -7.79 9.81
N PHE A 7 20.25 -7.02 9.67
CA PHE A 7 20.25 -5.70 9.01
C PHE A 7 21.28 -5.59 7.89
N ASN A 8 20.89 -4.92 6.80
CA ASN A 8 21.75 -4.68 5.65
C ASN A 8 22.61 -3.43 5.86
N HIS A 9 23.91 -3.54 5.60
CA HIS A 9 24.89 -2.44 5.73
C HIS A 9 24.87 -1.51 4.52
N LEU A 10 24.27 -1.93 3.41
CA LEU A 10 24.17 -1.15 2.16
C LEU A 10 25.53 -0.67 1.63
N GLY A 11 26.61 -1.41 1.92
CA GLY A 11 27.98 -1.03 1.54
C GLY A 11 28.46 0.28 2.17
N ARG A 12 27.93 0.67 3.35
CA ARG A 12 28.26 1.91 4.05
C ARG A 12 28.75 1.65 5.47
N THR A 13 29.51 2.60 6.01
CA THR A 13 29.79 2.71 7.44
C THR A 13 28.49 3.00 8.22
N ASN A 14 28.49 2.78 9.54
CA ASN A 14 27.26 2.93 10.32
C ASN A 14 26.70 4.36 10.27
N THR A 15 27.56 5.35 10.49
CA THR A 15 27.19 6.78 10.48
C THR A 15 26.59 7.22 9.14
N HIS A 16 27.22 6.85 8.02
CA HIS A 16 26.71 7.17 6.69
C HIS A 16 25.40 6.42 6.40
N ARG A 17 25.26 5.18 6.86
CA ARG A 17 24.00 4.43 6.71
C ARG A 17 22.85 5.10 7.46
N GLU A 18 23.08 5.54 8.70
CA GLU A 18 22.07 6.23 9.52
C GLU A 18 21.66 7.57 8.88
N ALA A 19 22.63 8.39 8.48
CA ALA A 19 22.36 9.66 7.78
C ALA A 19 21.58 9.46 6.46
N MET A 20 21.96 8.46 5.66
CA MET A 20 21.25 8.15 4.42
C MET A 20 19.81 7.70 4.68
N LEU A 21 19.56 6.87 5.70
CA LEU A 21 18.21 6.41 6.05
C LEU A 21 17.36 7.57 6.59
N SER A 22 17.94 8.44 7.41
CA SER A 22 17.29 9.65 7.91
C SER A 22 16.87 10.57 6.76
N ASN A 23 17.77 10.87 5.83
CA ASN A 23 17.47 11.70 4.66
C ASN A 23 16.37 11.09 3.78
N MET A 24 16.45 9.78 3.47
CA MET A 24 15.41 9.11 2.68
C MET A 24 14.06 9.07 3.40
N ALA A 25 14.05 8.92 4.73
CA ALA A 25 12.82 8.97 5.52
C ALA A 25 12.17 10.36 5.45
N SER A 26 12.96 11.42 5.62
CA SER A 26 12.50 12.80 5.47
C SER A 26 11.95 13.07 4.07
N SER A 27 12.61 12.58 3.01
CA SER A 27 12.09 12.68 1.63
C SER A 27 10.80 11.89 1.43
N LEU A 28 10.68 10.69 1.99
CA LEU A 28 9.45 9.88 1.89
C LEU A 28 8.27 10.57 2.58
N ILE A 29 8.49 11.20 3.73
CA ILE A 29 7.43 11.91 4.47
C ILE A 29 6.95 13.14 3.71
N LYS A 30 7.86 13.90 3.11
CA LYS A 30 7.54 15.11 2.33
C LYS A 30 6.83 14.78 1.02
N HIS A 31 7.34 13.81 0.26
CA HIS A 31 6.84 13.54 -1.09
C HIS A 31 5.83 12.38 -1.16
N LYS A 32 5.59 11.67 -0.06
CA LYS A 32 4.72 10.49 0.09
C LYS A 32 5.13 9.26 -0.75
N ARG A 33 5.97 9.44 -1.77
CA ARG A 33 6.54 8.41 -2.65
C ARG A 33 7.95 8.82 -3.08
N ILE A 34 8.89 7.86 -3.07
CA ILE A 34 10.25 8.05 -3.60
C ILE A 34 10.71 6.83 -4.41
N PHE A 35 11.57 7.03 -5.40
CA PHE A 35 12.20 5.95 -6.18
C PHE A 35 13.60 5.66 -5.67
N THR A 36 13.93 4.38 -5.47
CA THR A 36 15.23 3.96 -4.95
C THR A 36 15.51 2.49 -5.30
N THR A 37 16.67 1.97 -4.90
CA THR A 37 17.00 0.55 -5.12
C THR A 37 16.26 -0.35 -4.13
N THR A 38 15.98 -1.58 -4.55
CA THR A 38 15.21 -2.55 -3.74
C THR A 38 15.85 -2.80 -2.36
N ALA A 39 17.19 -2.83 -2.29
CA ALA A 39 17.91 -3.01 -1.04
C ALA A 39 17.73 -1.82 -0.08
N LYS A 40 17.78 -0.59 -0.61
CA LYS A 40 17.57 0.64 0.17
C LYS A 40 16.13 0.75 0.66
N ALA A 41 15.14 0.48 -0.20
CA ALA A 41 13.73 0.51 0.18
C ALA A 41 13.39 -0.50 1.31
N LYS A 42 13.91 -1.73 1.23
CA LYS A 42 13.72 -2.74 2.28
C LYS A 42 14.34 -2.33 3.62
N ALA A 43 15.50 -1.66 3.59
CA ALA A 43 16.12 -1.12 4.79
C ALA A 43 15.32 0.09 5.34
N LEU A 44 14.87 0.97 4.45
CA LEU A 44 14.07 2.15 4.80
C LEU A 44 12.74 1.76 5.46
N ARG A 45 12.06 0.71 4.98
CA ARG A 45 10.82 0.21 5.61
C ARG A 45 11.01 -0.10 7.10
N LYS A 46 12.09 -0.81 7.45
CA LYS A 46 12.39 -1.13 8.86
C LYS A 46 12.68 0.11 9.71
N PHE A 47 13.14 1.19 9.08
CA PHE A 47 13.49 2.44 9.74
C PHE A 47 12.28 3.37 9.91
N VAL A 48 11.44 3.48 8.89
CA VAL A 48 10.30 4.42 8.85
C VAL A 48 9.08 3.90 9.60
N GLU A 49 8.78 2.59 9.55
CA GLU A 49 7.55 2.08 10.19
C GLU A 49 7.47 2.37 11.70
N PRO A 50 8.53 2.19 12.51
CA PRO A 50 8.50 2.58 13.92
C PRO A 50 8.33 4.08 14.16
N LEU A 51 8.82 4.93 13.25
CA LEU A 51 8.64 6.39 13.35
C LEU A 51 7.18 6.79 13.11
N ILE A 52 6.54 6.17 12.13
CA ILE A 52 5.11 6.36 11.86
C ILE A 52 4.25 5.82 13.00
N THR A 53 4.60 4.68 13.59
CA THR A 53 3.87 4.18 14.77
C THR A 53 3.92 5.19 15.92
N LYS A 54 5.09 5.78 16.19
CA LYS A 54 5.25 6.79 17.25
C LYS A 54 4.51 8.09 16.98
N CYS A 55 4.28 8.46 15.71
CA CYS A 55 3.61 9.72 15.38
C CYS A 55 2.10 9.69 15.56
N LYS A 56 1.50 8.51 15.78
CA LYS A 56 0.07 8.39 16.08
C LYS A 56 -0.32 9.06 17.40
N GLU A 57 0.59 9.06 18.36
CA GLU A 57 0.43 9.76 19.64
C GLU A 57 1.19 11.08 19.60
N ASP A 58 0.46 12.18 19.48
CA ASP A 58 1.05 13.51 19.38
C ASP A 58 1.45 14.08 20.75
N THR A 59 2.54 13.56 21.30
CA THR A 59 3.13 14.04 22.56
C THR A 59 4.46 14.75 22.32
N THR A 60 4.83 15.65 23.23
CA THR A 60 6.15 16.31 23.22
C THR A 60 7.30 15.29 23.24
N HIS A 61 7.13 14.18 23.95
CA HIS A 61 8.13 13.12 24.00
C HIS A 61 8.28 12.40 22.65
N SER A 62 7.15 12.02 22.02
CA SER A 62 7.14 11.41 20.68
C SER A 62 7.81 12.32 19.65
N ARG A 63 7.48 13.61 19.65
CA ARG A 63 8.10 14.60 18.75
C ARG A 63 9.61 14.69 18.94
N ARG A 64 10.11 14.72 20.18
CA ARG A 64 11.55 14.76 20.48
C ARG A 64 12.28 13.50 20.00
N ILE A 65 11.69 12.32 20.18
CA ILE A 65 12.28 11.05 19.71
C ILE A 65 12.32 10.98 18.18
N VAL A 66 11.26 11.40 17.51
CA VAL A 66 11.26 11.40 16.04
C VAL A 66 12.25 12.43 15.51
N PHE A 67 12.33 13.61 16.13
CA PHE A 67 13.27 14.66 15.75
C PHE A 67 14.73 14.24 15.91
N SER A 68 15.08 13.49 16.97
CA SER A 68 16.47 12.99 17.14
C SER A 68 16.91 12.06 16.01
N THR A 69 15.95 11.42 15.33
CA THR A 69 16.21 10.51 14.22
C THR A 69 16.20 11.21 12.86
N LEU A 70 15.19 12.05 12.59
CA LEU A 70 15.01 12.72 11.29
C LEU A 70 15.81 14.01 11.14
N GLN A 71 16.09 14.71 12.24
CA GLN A 71 16.80 16.00 12.29
C GLN A 71 16.24 17.09 11.35
N ASP A 72 14.99 16.95 10.91
CA ASP A 72 14.31 17.87 9.98
C ASP A 72 12.97 18.30 10.56
N LYS A 73 12.85 19.59 10.92
CA LYS A 73 11.66 20.18 11.55
C LYS A 73 10.43 20.13 10.64
N ASN A 74 10.63 20.30 9.33
CA ASN A 74 9.55 20.32 8.35
C ASN A 74 9.00 18.91 8.17
N ALA A 75 9.88 17.91 8.04
CA ALA A 75 9.46 16.50 7.95
C ALA A 75 8.73 16.05 9.22
N VAL A 76 9.18 16.45 10.42
CA VAL A 76 8.49 16.11 11.67
C VAL A 76 7.10 16.76 11.73
N THR A 77 6.99 18.03 11.36
CA THR A 77 5.70 18.74 11.36
C THR A 77 4.71 18.08 10.40
N GLU A 78 5.16 17.75 9.20
CA GLU A 78 4.39 17.03 8.19
C GLU A 78 3.93 15.65 8.68
N LEU A 79 4.82 14.93 9.37
CA LEU A 79 4.54 13.59 9.88
C LEU A 79 3.40 13.60 10.91
N PHE A 80 3.44 14.52 11.88
CA PHE A 80 2.45 14.59 12.95
C PHE A 80 1.14 15.26 12.51
N LYS A 81 1.18 16.22 11.59
CA LYS A 81 -0.03 16.92 11.12
C LYS A 81 -0.79 16.11 10.09
N GLU A 82 -0.17 15.80 8.96
CA GLU A 82 -0.89 15.23 7.82
C GLU A 82 -0.84 13.69 7.84
N VAL A 83 0.37 13.14 7.99
CA VAL A 83 0.59 11.70 7.78
C VAL A 83 -0.03 10.87 8.89
N ALA A 84 0.13 11.29 10.15
CA ALA A 84 -0.45 10.61 11.30
C ALA A 84 -1.98 10.54 11.20
N GLN A 85 -2.62 11.65 10.83
CA GLN A 85 -4.08 11.73 10.68
C GLN A 85 -4.59 10.83 9.55
N LYS A 86 -3.93 10.82 8.38
CA LYS A 86 -4.37 9.99 7.24
C LYS A 86 -4.15 8.49 7.46
N ILE A 87 -3.16 8.11 8.26
CA ILE A 87 -2.88 6.71 8.60
C ILE A 87 -3.82 6.18 9.68
N GLY A 88 -4.23 7.04 10.62
CA GLY A 88 -5.24 6.76 11.66
C GLY A 88 -5.06 5.38 12.32
N ASP A 89 -6.05 4.51 12.13
CA ASP A 89 -6.18 3.25 12.85
C ASP A 89 -5.45 2.06 12.20
N ARG A 90 -4.69 2.27 11.12
CA ARG A 90 -3.98 1.17 10.44
C ARG A 90 -3.02 0.46 11.42
N PRO A 91 -3.15 -0.85 11.70
CA PRO A 91 -2.35 -1.52 12.74
C PRO A 91 -0.86 -1.65 12.39
N GLY A 92 -0.49 -1.56 11.11
CA GLY A 92 0.90 -1.62 10.65
C GLY A 92 1.00 -1.68 9.12
N GLY A 93 2.23 -1.74 8.60
CA GLY A 93 2.46 -1.80 7.15
C GLY A 93 2.08 -0.50 6.44
N TYR A 94 2.59 0.62 6.94
CA TYR A 94 2.31 1.97 6.43
C TYR A 94 2.95 2.26 5.07
N THR A 95 3.98 1.49 4.72
CA THR A 95 4.72 1.66 3.46
C THR A 95 4.53 0.46 2.55
N ARG A 96 4.49 0.73 1.25
CA ARG A 96 4.45 -0.27 0.19
C ARG A 96 5.67 -0.12 -0.69
N ILE A 97 6.25 -1.24 -1.12
CA ILE A 97 7.36 -1.29 -2.07
C ILE A 97 6.87 -1.98 -3.33
N ILE A 98 6.98 -1.31 -4.48
CA ILE A 98 6.65 -1.88 -5.79
C ILE A 98 7.88 -1.79 -6.69
N LYS A 99 8.24 -2.91 -7.31
CA LYS A 99 9.36 -3.00 -8.24
C LYS A 99 8.97 -2.37 -9.57
N THR A 100 9.89 -1.61 -10.17
CA THR A 100 9.64 -0.88 -11.42
C THR A 100 10.47 -1.39 -12.59
N GLY A 101 11.57 -2.11 -12.32
CA GLY A 101 12.50 -2.62 -13.33
C GLY A 101 13.95 -2.48 -12.87
N ASN A 102 14.89 -2.64 -13.79
CA ASN A 102 16.31 -2.45 -13.52
C ASN A 102 16.81 -1.15 -14.16
N ARG A 103 17.76 -0.49 -13.49
CA ARG A 103 18.38 0.74 -13.99
C ARG A 103 19.40 0.45 -15.08
N LEU A 104 19.40 1.27 -16.14
CA LEU A 104 20.39 1.21 -17.20
C LEU A 104 21.79 1.60 -16.66
N GLY A 105 22.82 0.86 -17.07
CA GLY A 105 24.22 1.11 -16.70
C GLY A 105 24.75 0.14 -15.63
N ASP A 106 24.11 0.07 -14.46
CA ASP A 106 24.53 -0.82 -13.36
C ASP A 106 23.59 -2.00 -13.10
N ASN A 107 22.52 -2.12 -13.89
CA ASN A 107 21.49 -3.16 -13.78
C ASN A 107 20.89 -3.27 -12.36
N ALA A 108 20.90 -2.19 -11.58
CA ALA A 108 20.40 -2.21 -10.21
C ALA A 108 18.87 -2.36 -10.20
N ALA A 109 18.35 -3.30 -9.42
CA ALA A 109 16.91 -3.50 -9.26
C ALA A 109 16.24 -2.31 -8.54
N MET A 110 15.44 -1.55 -9.28
CA MET A 110 14.74 -0.35 -8.83
C MET A 110 13.32 -0.67 -8.33
N CYS A 111 12.85 0.20 -7.46
CA CYS A 111 11.50 0.19 -6.92
C CYS A 111 11.11 1.61 -6.52
N PHE A 112 9.82 1.84 -6.33
CA PHE A 112 9.38 2.94 -5.48
C PHE A 112 8.89 2.41 -4.14
N ILE A 113 9.06 3.25 -3.12
CA ILE A 113 8.45 3.09 -1.81
C ILE A 113 7.48 4.24 -1.58
N GLU A 114 6.28 3.94 -1.13
CA GLU A 114 5.20 4.90 -0.93
C GLU A 114 4.46 4.68 0.39
N LEU A 115 3.81 5.74 0.89
CA LEU A 115 2.82 5.63 1.96
C LEU A 115 1.51 5.07 1.40
N VAL A 116 1.02 4.00 2.02
CA VAL A 116 -0.15 3.24 1.54
C VAL A 116 -1.37 4.13 1.41
N ASP A 117 -1.68 4.92 2.45
CA ASP A 117 -2.92 5.68 2.55
C ASP A 117 -2.93 6.96 1.70
N TYR A 118 -1.82 7.29 1.02
CA TYR A 118 -1.72 8.42 0.09
C TYR A 118 -1.89 8.03 -1.39
N ASN A 119 -2.12 6.75 -1.69
CA ASN A 119 -2.32 6.27 -3.05
C ASN A 119 -3.82 6.14 -3.39
N GLU A 120 -4.47 7.29 -3.63
CA GLU A 120 -5.93 7.35 -3.83
C GLU A 120 -6.40 6.55 -5.05
N ASN A 121 -5.58 6.47 -6.10
CA ASN A 121 -5.92 5.71 -7.31
C ASN A 121 -5.91 4.20 -7.07
N MET A 122 -4.98 3.67 -6.27
CA MET A 122 -4.93 2.23 -5.99
C MET A 122 -5.79 1.79 -4.81
N LEU A 123 -6.24 2.71 -3.94
CA LEU A 123 -7.22 2.38 -2.91
C LEU A 123 -8.61 2.09 -3.51
N LYS A 124 -9.02 2.84 -4.55
CA LYS A 124 -10.31 2.68 -5.25
C LYS A 124 -10.50 1.29 -5.85
N ASP A 125 -9.45 0.67 -6.38
CA ASP A 125 -9.51 -0.67 -6.99
C ASP A 125 -9.65 -1.80 -5.96
N THR A 126 -9.25 -1.58 -4.71
CA THR A 126 -9.26 -2.62 -3.66
C THR A 126 -10.60 -2.72 -2.94
N THR A 127 -11.34 -1.61 -2.79
CA THR A 127 -12.71 -1.62 -2.27
C THR A 127 -13.66 -2.30 -3.26
N ALA A 128 -13.47 -2.09 -4.56
CA ALA A 128 -14.23 -2.76 -5.62
C ALA A 128 -14.00 -4.29 -5.65
N LYS A 129 -12.79 -4.77 -5.32
CA LYS A 129 -12.45 -6.21 -5.34
C LYS A 129 -12.81 -6.99 -4.07
N LYS A 130 -13.25 -6.32 -2.99
CA LYS A 130 -13.66 -6.98 -1.74
C LYS A 130 -14.99 -7.76 -1.88
N ALA A 131 -15.69 -7.61 -3.00
CA ALA A 131 -16.87 -8.40 -3.37
C ALA A 131 -16.53 -9.65 -4.20
N THR A 132 -15.51 -10.44 -3.82
CA THR A 132 -15.27 -11.74 -4.47
C THR A 132 -15.47 -12.89 -3.48
N LYS A 133 -16.70 -13.38 -3.51
CA LYS A 133 -17.26 -14.61 -2.94
C LYS A 133 -16.23 -15.74 -2.86
N THR A 134 -15.97 -16.26 -1.65
CA THR A 134 -15.11 -17.43 -1.46
C THR A 134 -15.78 -18.69 -2.05
N ARG A 135 -14.96 -19.53 -2.70
CA ARG A 135 -15.35 -20.78 -3.40
C ARG A 135 -16.17 -21.77 -2.56
N ARG A 136 -16.23 -21.62 -1.23
CA ARG A 136 -16.97 -22.51 -0.33
C ARG A 136 -18.50 -22.34 -0.41
N SER A 137 -18.99 -21.21 -0.91
CA SER A 137 -20.44 -20.96 -1.04
C SER A 137 -21.09 -21.62 -2.28
N ARG A 138 -20.29 -22.09 -3.25
CA ARG A 138 -20.82 -22.67 -4.50
C ARG A 138 -21.23 -24.15 -4.37
N LYS A 139 -20.82 -24.85 -3.31
CA LYS A 139 -21.16 -26.27 -3.10
C LYS A 139 -22.54 -26.48 -2.46
N LYS A 140 -23.20 -25.43 -1.96
CA LYS A 140 -24.53 -25.56 -1.33
C LYS A 140 -25.70 -25.31 -2.31
N SER A 141 -25.46 -24.73 -3.48
CA SER A 141 -26.52 -24.30 -4.41
C SER A 141 -26.73 -25.20 -5.63
N THR A 142 -26.13 -26.40 -5.67
CA THR A 142 -26.22 -27.32 -6.82
C THR A 142 -26.94 -28.63 -6.52
N ALA A 143 -27.57 -28.77 -5.34
CA ALA A 143 -28.21 -30.02 -4.92
C ALA A 143 -29.76 -29.96 -4.84
N ALA A 144 -30.40 -28.86 -5.23
CA ALA A 144 -31.85 -28.77 -5.19
C ALA A 144 -32.36 -27.91 -6.34
N GLU A 145 -32.59 -28.52 -7.50
CA GLU A 145 -33.77 -28.30 -8.37
C GLU A 145 -33.51 -28.98 -9.73
N THR A 146 -34.06 -30.18 -9.89
CA THR A 146 -34.26 -30.82 -11.19
C THR A 146 -35.73 -31.18 -11.34
N ALA A 147 -36.33 -30.61 -12.39
CA ALA A 147 -37.48 -31.08 -13.18
C ALA A 147 -38.92 -30.81 -12.67
N PRO A 148 -39.93 -30.71 -13.58
CA PRO A 148 -39.87 -30.51 -15.03
C PRO A 148 -40.83 -29.44 -15.59
N VAL A 149 -40.56 -29.11 -16.86
CA VAL A 149 -41.29 -28.30 -17.84
C VAL A 149 -42.61 -28.97 -18.25
N ALA A 150 -43.65 -28.18 -18.51
CA ALA A 150 -44.78 -28.52 -19.37
C ALA A 150 -45.06 -27.35 -20.34
N GLU A 151 -44.93 -27.64 -21.63
CA GLU A 151 -45.27 -26.81 -22.79
C GLU A 151 -46.69 -27.12 -23.29
N ALA A 152 -47.30 -26.14 -23.97
CA ALA A 152 -48.30 -26.21 -25.07
C ALA A 152 -49.53 -25.24 -24.87
N PRO A 153 -50.26 -24.82 -25.93
CA PRO A 153 -50.00 -23.60 -26.75
C PRO A 153 -51.30 -22.84 -27.17
N VAL A 154 -51.25 -22.06 -28.28
CA VAL A 154 -52.35 -21.56 -29.20
C VAL A 154 -52.74 -20.07 -29.03
N ALA A 155 -52.31 -19.14 -29.92
CA ALA A 155 -52.91 -18.62 -31.20
C ALA A 155 -53.91 -17.46 -30.97
N GLU A 156 -54.22 -16.47 -31.84
CA GLU A 156 -53.87 -16.03 -33.20
C GLU A 156 -54.53 -14.62 -33.42
N THR A 157 -53.93 -13.74 -34.26
CA THR A 157 -54.55 -12.63 -35.08
C THR A 157 -55.23 -11.43 -34.37
N THR A 158 -55.22 -10.15 -34.81
CA THR A 158 -55.35 -9.49 -36.14
C THR A 158 -54.90 -7.99 -36.12
N GLU A 159 -54.39 -7.50 -37.28
CA GLU A 159 -54.62 -6.18 -37.96
C GLU A 159 -54.24 -4.83 -37.27
N GLU A 160 -53.84 -3.71 -37.90
CA GLU A 160 -53.65 -3.25 -39.30
C GLU A 160 -52.84 -1.91 -39.32
N LYS A 161 -52.18 -1.61 -40.46
CA LYS A 161 -51.89 -0.30 -41.13
C LYS A 161 -51.20 0.87 -40.36
N ALA A 162 -50.12 1.51 -40.81
CA ALA A 162 -49.70 2.16 -42.08
C ALA A 162 -49.74 3.71 -42.01
N ALA A 163 -48.82 4.33 -42.76
CA ALA A 163 -48.56 5.77 -43.01
C ALA A 163 -47.74 6.49 -41.91
N GLU A 164 -46.69 7.26 -42.19
CA GLU A 164 -46.18 7.93 -43.42
C GLU A 164 -44.65 8.07 -43.33
#